data_AF-A0A6N2CU56-F1
#
_entry.id   AF-A0A6N2CU56-F1
#
_cell.length_a   1.000
_cell.length_b   1.000
_cell.length_c   1.000
_cell.angle_alpha   90.00
_cell.angle_beta   90.00
_cell.angle_gamma   90.00
#
_symmetry.space_group_name_H-M   'P 1'
#
loop_
_entity.id
_entity.type
_entity.pdbx_description
1 polymer ?
#
loop_
_entity_poly.entity_id
_entity_poly.type
_entity_poly.pdbx_seq_one_letter_code
_entity_poly.pdbx_strand_id
1 'polypeptide(L)'
;MDIVEQINKVRKVKGLTQQEVADRLSMNQVQYSRLGTRKSDPTMNVLHRIADGLEINMVEFFEAKNNGKEVNTVNEPLLQKVRLREELDEVQKNSICNMIDTAIVNKRLKEALNNAMNIAICKD
;
A
#
# COMPACT_ATOMS: atom_id res chain seq x y z
N MET A 1 10.02 15.12 -1.69
CA MET A 1 9.31 14.02 -1.04
C MET A 1 10.33 13.36 -0.13
N ASP A 2 10.29 13.58 1.18
CA ASP A 2 11.32 13.02 2.05
C ASP A 2 10.90 11.62 2.50
N ILE A 3 11.29 10.64 1.69
CA ILE A 3 11.15 9.20 1.96
C ILE A 3 11.79 8.83 3.31
N VAL A 4 12.85 9.51 3.72
CA VAL A 4 13.57 9.23 4.96
C VAL A 4 12.75 9.66 6.17
N GLU A 5 11.96 10.72 6.05
CA GLU A 5 11.00 11.12 7.08
C GLU A 5 9.95 10.02 7.33
N GLN A 6 9.45 9.41 6.26
CA GLN A 6 8.44 8.34 6.35
C GLN A 6 9.01 7.06 6.96
N ILE A 7 10.22 6.66 6.59
CA ILE A 7 10.95 5.54 7.21
C ILE A 7 11.06 5.76 8.72
N ASN A 8 11.39 6.99 9.14
CA ASN A 8 11.49 7.34 10.55
C ASN A 8 10.14 7.32 11.28
N LYS A 9 9.04 7.69 10.63
CA LYS A 9 7.68 7.58 11.19
C LYS A 9 7.30 6.13 11.44
N VAL A 10 7.46 5.27 10.43
CA VAL A 10 7.18 3.82 10.54
C VAL A 10 8.01 3.19 11.66
N ARG A 11 9.32 3.47 11.72
CA ARG A 11 10.19 2.99 12.79
C ARG A 11 9.65 3.33 14.18
N LYS A 12 9.24 4.60 14.37
CA LYS A 12 8.71 5.09 15.66
C LYS A 12 7.38 4.41 16.02
N VAL A 13 6.48 4.23 15.06
CA VAL A 13 5.21 3.52 15.26
C VAL A 13 5.44 2.07 15.68
N LYS A 14 6.45 1.41 15.10
CA LYS A 14 6.84 0.04 15.48
C LYS A 14 7.66 -0.03 16.79
N GLY A 15 7.93 1.09 17.44
CA GLY A 15 8.69 1.13 18.70
C GLY A 15 10.17 0.74 18.57
N LEU A 16 10.69 0.65 17.34
CA LEU A 16 12.06 0.19 17.07
C LEU A 16 13.05 1.31 17.29
N THR A 17 14.19 1.02 17.88
CA THR A 17 15.36 1.91 17.96
C THR A 17 16.06 2.01 16.60
N GLN A 18 16.91 3.03 16.44
CA GLN A 18 17.71 3.15 15.21
C GLN A 18 18.73 2.02 15.09
N GLN A 19 19.24 1.51 16.22
CA GLN A 19 20.18 0.40 16.25
C GLN A 19 19.51 -0.89 15.78
N GLU A 20 18.33 -1.21 16.30
CA GLU A 20 17.59 -2.41 15.91
C GLU A 20 17.26 -2.43 14.40
N VAL A 21 16.88 -1.28 13.83
CA VAL A 21 16.66 -1.21 12.38
C VAL A 21 17.98 -1.34 11.63
N ALA A 22 19.05 -0.70 12.07
CA ALA A 22 20.36 -0.83 11.43
C ALA A 22 20.85 -2.29 11.42
N ASP A 23 20.67 -3.01 12.54
CA ASP A 23 21.01 -4.43 12.69
C ASP A 23 20.22 -5.30 11.71
N ARG A 24 18.90 -5.10 11.62
CA ARG A 24 18.03 -5.79 10.65
C ARG A 24 18.46 -5.54 9.21
N LEU A 25 18.99 -4.35 8.94
CA LEU A 25 19.42 -3.95 7.61
C LEU A 25 20.86 -4.32 7.29
N SER A 26 21.58 -4.97 8.21
CA SER A 26 23.01 -5.26 8.07
C SER A 26 23.81 -4.01 7.70
N MET A 27 23.51 -2.89 8.36
CA MET A 27 24.24 -1.62 8.25
C MET A 27 24.52 -1.08 9.65
N ASN A 28 25.46 -0.14 9.78
CA ASN A 28 25.69 0.49 11.08
C ASN A 28 24.68 1.62 11.35
N GLN A 29 24.49 1.96 12.64
CA GLN A 29 23.56 3.01 13.06
C GLN A 29 23.85 4.38 12.40
N VAL A 30 25.13 4.69 12.16
CA VAL A 30 25.56 5.95 11.53
C VAL A 30 25.12 6.00 10.06
N GLN A 31 25.18 4.88 9.34
CA GLN A 31 24.71 4.73 7.96
C GLN A 31 23.19 4.90 7.92
N TYR A 32 22.47 4.26 8.84
CA TYR A 32 21.03 4.41 8.97
C TYR A 32 20.63 5.87 9.26
N SER A 33 21.27 6.51 10.24
CA SER A 33 21.00 7.91 10.60
C SER A 33 21.30 8.89 9.46
N ARG A 34 22.12 8.51 8.48
CA ARG A 34 22.54 9.37 7.35
C ARG A 34 21.73 9.16 6.08
N LEU A 35 20.73 8.27 6.09
CA LEU A 35 19.93 7.89 4.91
C LEU A 35 19.31 9.08 4.15
N GLY A 36 19.14 10.25 4.77
CA GLY A 36 18.58 11.47 4.15
C GLY A 36 19.39 12.75 4.38
N THR A 37 20.57 12.67 4.99
CA THR A 37 21.36 13.86 5.36
C THR A 37 22.39 14.24 4.29
N ARG A 38 22.79 13.29 3.44
CA ARG A 38 23.66 13.60 2.29
C ARG A 38 22.77 13.99 1.12
N LYS A 39 23.23 14.94 0.30
CA LYS A 39 22.62 15.52 -0.92
C LYS A 39 22.18 14.50 -2.02
N SER A 40 22.06 13.23 -1.70
CA SER A 40 21.73 12.13 -2.60
C SER A 40 20.61 11.30 -1.98
N ASP A 41 19.48 11.22 -2.65
CA ASP A 41 18.39 10.33 -2.27
C ASP A 41 18.89 8.87 -2.18
N PRO A 42 18.41 8.09 -1.21
CA PRO A 42 18.76 6.67 -1.12
C PRO A 42 18.33 5.95 -2.40
N THR A 43 19.20 5.07 -2.90
CA THR A 43 18.89 4.28 -4.10
C THR A 43 17.70 3.34 -3.84
N MET A 44 17.00 2.95 -4.90
CA MET A 44 15.87 2.02 -4.82
C MET A 44 16.21 0.71 -4.09
N ASN A 45 17.45 0.23 -4.25
CA ASN A 45 17.93 -0.98 -3.57
C ASN A 45 18.06 -0.79 -2.05
N VAL A 46 18.53 0.38 -1.61
CA VAL A 46 18.60 0.73 -0.18
C VAL A 46 17.19 0.85 0.40
N LEU A 47 16.27 1.44 -0.35
CA LEU A 47 14.86 1.53 0.01
C LEU A 47 14.20 0.16 0.16
N HIS A 48 14.48 -0.78 -0.74
CA HIS A 48 13.97 -2.14 -0.67
C HIS A 48 14.42 -2.86 0.59
N ARG A 49 15.72 -2.79 0.87
CA ARG A 49 16.27 -3.37 2.10
C ARG A 49 15.61 -2.77 3.34
N ILE A 50 15.43 -1.45 3.37
CA ILE A 50 14.76 -0.75 4.48
C ILE A 50 13.32 -1.24 4.65
N ALA A 51 12.58 -1.37 3.54
CA ALA A 51 11.22 -1.88 3.55
C ALA A 51 11.15 -3.32 4.09
N ASP A 52 12.08 -4.18 3.67
CA ASP A 52 12.18 -5.57 4.14
C ASP A 52 12.52 -5.63 5.64
N GLY A 53 13.53 -4.87 6.09
CA GLY A 53 13.93 -4.86 7.51
C GLY A 53 12.89 -4.21 8.43
N LEU A 54 12.06 -3.32 7.89
CA LEU A 54 10.91 -2.76 8.58
C LEU A 54 9.64 -3.58 8.38
N GLU A 55 9.65 -4.69 7.62
CA GLU A 55 8.48 -5.50 7.29
C GLU A 55 7.30 -4.62 6.85
N ILE A 56 7.54 -3.78 5.84
CA ILE A 56 6.52 -2.92 5.24
C ILE A 56 6.41 -3.19 3.74
N ASN A 57 5.19 -3.13 3.21
CA ASN A 57 4.99 -3.18 1.79
C ASN A 57 5.44 -1.85 1.17
N MET A 58 6.32 -1.92 0.17
CA MET A 58 6.85 -0.74 -0.50
C MET A 58 5.76 0.06 -1.24
N VAL A 59 4.74 -0.59 -1.78
CA VAL A 59 3.58 0.07 -2.42
C VAL A 59 2.81 0.88 -1.38
N GLU A 60 2.48 0.29 -0.22
CA GLU A 60 1.81 1.00 0.88
C GLU A 60 2.63 2.18 1.40
N PHE A 61 3.96 2.04 1.42
CA PHE A 61 4.89 3.08 1.83
C PHE A 61 4.84 4.31 0.91
N PHE A 62 4.68 4.11 -0.40
CA PHE A 62 4.51 5.20 -1.37
C PHE A 62 3.06 5.72 -1.45
N GLU A 63 2.07 4.89 -1.15
CA GLU A 63 0.64 5.24 -1.16
C GLU A 63 0.19 6.08 0.04
N ALA A 64 0.93 6.07 1.15
CA ALA A 64 0.64 6.84 2.37
C ALA A 64 0.55 8.38 2.18
N LYS A 65 0.85 8.89 0.98
CA LYS A 65 0.68 10.31 0.61
C LYS A 65 -0.69 10.63 0.00
N ASN A 66 -1.51 9.63 -0.35
CA ASN A 66 -2.86 9.86 -0.85
C ASN A 66 -3.82 10.11 0.32
N ASN A 67 -3.72 11.32 0.87
CA ASN A 67 -4.74 12.03 1.64
C ASN A 67 -5.49 11.20 2.69
N GLY A 68 -5.10 11.30 3.97
CA GLY A 68 -6.02 11.42 5.12
C GLY A 68 -7.22 10.46 5.21
N LYS A 69 -7.25 9.40 4.41
CA LYS A 69 -8.16 8.29 4.50
C LYS A 69 -7.38 7.34 5.36
N GLU A 70 -7.94 7.11 6.54
CA GLU A 70 -7.83 5.83 7.21
C GLU A 70 -7.44 4.78 6.18
N VAL A 71 -6.19 4.30 6.28
CA VAL A 71 -5.88 2.96 5.82
C VAL A 71 -6.87 2.15 6.63
N ASN A 72 -8.04 1.91 6.03
CA ASN A 72 -9.02 1.01 6.54
C ASN A 72 -8.22 -0.28 6.59
N THR A 73 -7.78 -0.62 7.80
CA THR A 73 -7.29 -1.91 8.22
C THR A 73 -7.79 -2.88 7.19
N VAL A 74 -6.89 -3.40 6.34
CA VAL A 74 -7.24 -4.41 5.34
C VAL A 74 -8.16 -5.35 6.08
N ASN A 75 -9.46 -5.36 5.74
CA ASN A 75 -10.46 -6.01 6.58
C ASN A 75 -9.89 -7.38 6.89
N GLU A 76 -9.50 -7.64 8.14
CA GLU A 76 -8.82 -8.87 8.53
C GLU A 76 -9.57 -10.11 7.97
N PRO A 77 -10.93 -10.12 7.94
CA PRO A 77 -11.69 -11.18 7.28
C PRO A 77 -11.47 -11.33 5.78
N LEU A 78 -11.21 -10.24 5.05
CA LEU A 78 -10.97 -10.25 3.61
C LEU A 78 -9.57 -10.79 3.28
N LEU A 79 -8.55 -10.37 4.04
CA LEU A 79 -7.18 -10.86 3.84
C LEU A 79 -7.09 -12.37 4.11
N GLN A 80 -7.73 -12.84 5.18
CA GLN A 80 -7.83 -14.26 5.48
C GLN A 80 -8.52 -15.03 4.33
N LYS A 81 -9.61 -14.50 3.78
CA LYS A 81 -10.30 -15.09 2.62
C LYS A 81 -9.45 -15.09 1.34
N VAL A 82 -8.65 -14.04 1.12
CA VAL A 82 -7.74 -13.95 -0.04
C VAL A 82 -6.61 -14.97 0.07
N ARG A 83 -6.09 -15.24 1.28
CA ARG A 83 -5.07 -16.28 1.52
C ARG A 83 -5.62 -17.69 1.23
N LEU A 84 -6.84 -17.98 1.69
CA LEU A 84 -7.51 -19.26 1.44
C LEU A 84 -7.82 -19.51 -0.05
N ARG A 85 -7.74 -18.50 -0.92
CA ARG A 85 -7.93 -18.67 -2.36
C ARG A 85 -6.85 -19.55 -2.99
N GLU A 86 -5.66 -19.64 -2.41
CA GLU A 86 -4.57 -20.48 -2.93
C GLU A 86 -4.92 -21.98 -2.85
N GLU A 87 -5.80 -22.37 -1.93
CA GLU A 87 -6.31 -23.73 -1.76
C GLU A 87 -7.40 -24.10 -2.78
N LEU A 88 -7.91 -23.13 -3.55
CA LEU A 88 -8.96 -23.34 -4.55
C LEU A 88 -8.39 -23.81 -5.88
N ASP A 89 -9.21 -24.50 -6.66
CA ASP A 89 -8.86 -24.83 -8.04
C ASP A 89 -8.93 -23.60 -8.96
N GLU A 90 -8.33 -23.71 -10.15
CA GLU A 90 -8.26 -22.60 -11.10
C GLU A 90 -9.63 -22.15 -11.62
N VAL A 91 -10.62 -23.04 -11.68
CA VAL A 91 -11.98 -22.70 -12.12
C VAL A 91 -12.66 -21.83 -11.07
N GLN A 92 -12.51 -22.17 -9.79
CA GLN A 92 -13.03 -21.42 -8.65
C GLN A 92 -12.35 -20.07 -8.51
N LYS A 93 -11.02 -20.00 -8.65
CA LYS A 93 -10.27 -18.74 -8.64
C LYS A 93 -10.76 -17.78 -9.72
N ASN A 94 -10.87 -18.28 -10.96
CA ASN A 94 -11.34 -17.48 -12.08
C ASN A 94 -12.79 -17.02 -11.90
N SER A 95 -13.65 -17.86 -11.31
CA SER A 95 -15.03 -17.48 -11.01
C SER A 95 -15.11 -16.32 -10.02
N ILE A 96 -14.28 -16.32 -8.97
CA ILE A 96 -14.21 -15.22 -8.00
C ILE A 96 -13.74 -13.93 -8.67
N CYS A 97 -12.70 -13.99 -9.50
CA CYS A 97 -12.22 -12.84 -10.25
C CYS A 97 -13.32 -12.25 -11.15
N ASN A 98 -14.01 -13.11 -11.90
CA ASN A 98 -15.10 -12.70 -12.79
C ASN A 98 -16.27 -12.05 -12.03
N MET A 99 -16.59 -12.54 -10.83
CA MET A 99 -17.62 -11.93 -9.98
C MET A 99 -17.24 -10.53 -9.51
N ILE A 100 -15.96 -10.34 -9.12
CA ILE A 100 -15.44 -9.02 -8.73
C ILE A 100 -15.49 -8.06 -9.93
N ASP A 101 -15.01 -8.49 -11.08
CA ASP A 101 -15.02 -7.69 -12.30
C ASP A 101 -16.44 -7.29 -12.71
N THR A 102 -17.37 -8.24 -12.66
CA THR A 102 -18.79 -7.99 -12.95
C THR A 102 -19.38 -6.97 -11.98
N ALA A 103 -19.08 -7.08 -10.68
CA ALA A 103 -19.55 -6.12 -9.68
C ALA A 103 -19.01 -4.71 -9.93
N ILE A 104 -17.72 -4.59 -10.30
CA ILE A 104 -17.08 -3.30 -10.62
C ILE A 104 -17.72 -2.69 -11.88
N VAL A 105 -17.90 -3.50 -12.93
CA VAL A 105 -18.54 -3.05 -14.18
C VAL A 105 -19.97 -2.56 -13.91
N ASN A 106 -20.76 -3.32 -13.14
CA ASN A 106 -22.12 -2.94 -12.78
C ASN A 106 -22.17 -1.62 -11.99
N LYS A 107 -21.23 -1.41 -11.06
CA LYS A 107 -21.10 -0.15 -10.31
C LYS A 107 -20.83 1.01 -11.26
N ARG A 108 -19.82 0.88 -12.12
CA ARG A 108 -19.44 1.93 -13.08
C ARG A 108 -20.56 2.24 -14.08
N LEU A 109 -21.27 1.21 -14.54
CA LEU A 109 -22.42 1.37 -15.43
C LEU A 109 -23.52 2.18 -14.74
N LYS A 110 -23.85 1.84 -13.49
CA LYS A 110 -24.86 2.58 -12.71
C LYS A 110 -24.47 4.04 -12.50
N GLU A 111 -23.19 4.31 -12.22
CA GLU A 111 -22.65 5.67 -12.09
C GLU A 111 -22.75 6.45 -13.41
N ALA A 112 -22.37 5.83 -14.54
CA ALA A 112 -22.45 6.44 -15.86
C ALA A 112 -23.90 6.77 -16.25
N LEU A 113 -24.84 5.85 -16.00
CA LEU A 113 -26.27 6.05 -16.25
C LEU A 113 -26.83 7.22 -15.42
N ASN A 114 -26.52 7.25 -14.12
CA ASN A 114 -26.95 8.34 -13.24
C ASN A 114 -26.41 9.70 -13.71
N ASN A 115 -25.13 9.75 -14.13
CA ASN A 115 -24.51 10.98 -14.62
C ASN A 115 -25.16 11.46 -15.93
N ALA A 116 -25.43 10.54 -16.87
CA ALA A 116 -26.11 10.88 -18.12
C ALA A 116 -27.54 11.39 -17.88
N MET A 117 -28.26 10.79 -16.93
CA MET A 117 -29.60 11.21 -16.55
C MET A 117 -29.61 12.61 -15.93
N ASN A 118 -28.65 12.92 -15.05
CA ASN A 118 -28.51 14.26 -14.46
C ASN A 118 -28.18 15.34 -15.51
N ILE A 119 -27.35 15.01 -16.52
CA ILE A 119 -27.04 15.94 -17.61
C ILE A 119 -28.26 16.20 -18.49
N ALA A 120 -29.10 15.18 -18.71
CA ALA A 120 -30.34 15.32 -19.48
C ALA A 120 -31.39 16.18 -18.75
N ILE A 121 -31.50 16.05 -17.42
CA ILE A 121 -32.46 16.82 -16.60
C ILE A 121 -32.07 18.30 -16.48
N CYS A 122 -30.77 18.65 -16.55
CA CYS A 122 -30.30 20.04 -16.47
C CYS A 122 -30.32 20.80 -17.81
N LYS A 123 -30.84 20.20 -18.90
CA LYS A 123 -30.90 20.82 -20.24
C LYS A 123 -32.30 21.29 -20.67
N ASP A 124 -33.32 21.08 -19.83
CA ASP A 124 -34.66 21.67 -19.94
C ASP A 124 -34.83 22.84 -18.95
#